data_AF-A0A9W7LS35-F1
#
_entry.id   AF-A0A9W7LS35-F1
#
_cell.length_a   1.000
_cell.length_b   1.000
_cell.length_c   1.000
_cell.angle_alpha   90.00
_cell.angle_beta   90.00
_cell.angle_gamma   90.00
#
_symmetry.space_group_name_H-M   'P 1'
#
loop_
_entity.id
_entity.type
_entity.pdbx_description
1 polymer ?
#
loop_
_entity_poly.entity_id
_entity_poly.type
_entity_poly.pdbx_seq_one_letter_code
_entity_poly.pdbx_strand_id
1 'polypeptide(L)'
;MKILSSNPTTVMLPILLLLLLATTPTSDLTTKELDVALLSLRSRGYTLFPNAIETSDLKICLLKSQNSSIFIMFAPSESLIFSIDLLSSDRLYIVSLFLHVSLHFLSSSDLIALPYTAFIDTLLPNRQLFVECTMFTRNDVVLETVAIDRVVVSVPDLFIGSYIIVHRLDGILKYRPLVREGSDINITIAEPSSFSCRNSPGNLIGSSDILISCPLFIVAAVIYWVRY
;
A
#
# COMPACT_ATOMS: atom_id res chain seq x y z
N MET A 1 7.52 -45.71 49.03
CA MET A 1 6.72 -44.94 48.05
C MET A 1 6.96 -43.46 48.33
N LYS A 2 7.91 -42.83 47.63
CA LYS A 2 8.23 -41.40 47.78
C LYS A 2 7.50 -40.64 46.68
N ILE A 3 6.53 -39.81 47.07
CA ILE A 3 5.80 -38.94 46.16
C ILE A 3 6.69 -37.71 45.93
N LEU A 4 7.16 -37.54 44.70
CA LEU A 4 7.97 -36.39 44.31
C LEU A 4 7.05 -35.17 44.19
N SER A 5 7.13 -34.26 45.17
CA SER A 5 6.43 -32.97 45.15
C SER A 5 7.04 -32.08 44.07
N SER A 6 6.46 -32.05 42.87
CA SER A 6 6.84 -31.10 41.83
C SER A 6 6.21 -29.73 42.15
N ASN A 7 7.05 -28.77 42.56
CA ASN A 7 6.61 -27.40 42.82
C ASN A 7 6.12 -26.76 41.50
N PRO A 8 4.90 -26.20 41.45
CA PRO A 8 4.32 -25.64 40.21
C PRO A 8 5.12 -24.45 39.65
N THR A 9 5.94 -23.81 40.49
CA THR A 9 6.82 -22.68 40.11
C THR A 9 7.99 -23.10 39.22
N THR A 10 8.49 -24.34 39.32
CA THR A 10 9.64 -24.81 38.53
C THR A 10 9.28 -25.09 37.07
N VAL A 11 7.99 -25.36 36.79
CA VAL A 11 7.48 -25.61 35.43
C VAL A 11 6.99 -24.32 34.75
N MET A 12 6.54 -23.34 35.54
CA MET A 12 6.07 -22.05 35.01
C MET A 12 7.20 -21.19 34.42
N LEU A 13 8.40 -21.25 35.00
CA LEU A 13 9.56 -20.48 34.51
C LEU A 13 10.04 -20.89 33.10
N PRO A 14 10.22 -22.19 32.77
CA PRO A 14 10.60 -22.58 31.41
C PRO A 14 9.47 -22.35 30.40
N ILE A 15 8.20 -22.47 30.81
CA ILE A 15 7.05 -22.15 29.93
C ILE A 15 6.99 -20.65 29.64
N LEU A 16 7.15 -19.80 30.65
CA LEU A 16 7.19 -18.34 30.47
C LEU A 16 8.40 -17.92 29.61
N LEU A 17 9.56 -18.53 29.81
CA LEU A 17 10.76 -18.29 29.00
C LEU A 17 10.56 -18.76 27.55
N LEU A 18 9.90 -19.90 27.33
CA LEU A 18 9.56 -20.40 25.99
C LEU A 18 8.52 -19.50 25.29
N LEU A 19 7.53 -18.97 26.02
CA LEU A 19 6.61 -17.96 25.49
C LEU A 19 7.30 -16.63 25.18
N LEU A 20 8.32 -16.24 25.95
CA LEU A 20 9.12 -15.02 25.72
C LEU A 20 10.08 -15.15 24.53
N LEU A 21 10.53 -16.37 24.21
CA LEU A 21 11.33 -16.66 23.02
C LEU A 21 10.47 -16.80 21.75
N ALA A 22 9.17 -17.06 21.88
CA ALA A 22 8.25 -17.22 20.76
C ALA A 22 7.75 -15.88 20.17
N THR A 23 8.04 -14.74 20.79
CA THR A 23 7.75 -13.42 20.22
C THR A 23 8.83 -13.03 19.22
N THR A 24 8.73 -13.52 17.98
CA THR A 24 9.41 -12.86 16.86
C THR A 24 8.76 -11.50 16.65
N PRO A 25 9.51 -10.38 16.64
CA PRO A 25 8.95 -9.08 16.32
C PRO A 25 8.58 -9.06 14.83
N THR A 26 7.30 -9.28 14.53
CA THR A 26 6.73 -9.15 13.17
C THR A 26 6.98 -7.75 12.59
N SER A 27 7.15 -6.75 13.45
CA SER A 27 7.47 -5.36 13.08
C SER A 27 8.81 -5.19 12.35
N ASP A 28 9.81 -6.00 12.69
CA ASP A 28 11.14 -5.93 12.05
C ASP A 28 11.11 -6.57 10.65
N LEU A 29 10.26 -7.58 10.46
CA LEU A 29 10.14 -8.30 9.20
C LEU A 29 9.48 -7.45 8.10
N THR A 30 8.38 -6.76 8.40
CA THR A 30 7.71 -5.87 7.42
C THR A 30 8.56 -4.67 7.05
N THR A 31 9.35 -4.12 7.99
CA THR A 31 10.26 -3.00 7.71
C THR A 31 11.36 -3.43 6.74
N LYS A 32 12.03 -4.54 7.02
CA LYS A 32 13.05 -5.12 6.13
C LYS A 32 12.49 -5.48 4.78
N GLU A 33 11.29 -6.07 4.75
CA GLU A 33 10.64 -6.44 3.50
C GLU A 33 10.28 -5.22 2.66
N LEU A 34 9.78 -4.13 3.27
CA LEU A 34 9.54 -2.88 2.58
C LEU A 34 10.84 -2.34 1.95
N ASP A 35 11.93 -2.29 2.72
CA ASP A 35 13.22 -1.83 2.20
C ASP A 35 13.71 -2.70 1.02
N VAL A 36 13.55 -4.02 1.11
CA VAL A 36 13.89 -4.97 0.03
C VAL A 36 12.99 -4.78 -1.18
N ALA A 37 11.69 -4.54 -1.00
CA ALA A 37 10.76 -4.27 -2.10
C ALA A 37 11.16 -2.98 -2.83
N LEU A 38 11.39 -1.89 -2.09
CA LEU A 38 11.79 -0.60 -2.65
C LEU A 38 13.16 -0.68 -3.35
N LEU A 39 14.12 -1.41 -2.79
CA LEU A 39 15.40 -1.67 -3.43
C LEU A 39 15.26 -2.49 -4.72
N SER A 40 14.39 -3.51 -4.71
CA SER A 40 14.11 -4.36 -5.87
C SER A 40 13.52 -3.54 -7.03
N LEU A 41 12.59 -2.64 -6.73
CA LEU A 41 12.03 -1.71 -7.73
C LEU A 41 13.12 -0.82 -8.34
N ARG A 42 13.96 -0.20 -7.51
CA ARG A 42 15.07 0.65 -7.96
C ARG A 42 16.05 -0.11 -8.85
N SER A 43 16.41 -1.34 -8.48
CA SER A 43 17.32 -2.19 -9.25
C SER A 43 16.79 -2.54 -10.65
N ARG A 44 15.47 -2.45 -10.85
CA ARG A 44 14.77 -2.70 -12.11
C ARG A 44 14.44 -1.41 -12.89
N GLY A 45 14.93 -0.26 -12.42
CA GLY A 45 14.73 1.03 -13.08
C GLY A 45 13.45 1.77 -12.68
N TYR A 46 12.74 1.32 -11.64
CA TYR A 46 11.58 2.03 -11.08
C TYR A 46 12.02 2.81 -9.85
N THR A 47 12.27 4.11 -10.00
CA THR A 47 12.93 4.94 -8.98
C THR A 47 12.00 5.96 -8.34
N LEU A 48 11.09 6.53 -9.12
CA LEU A 48 10.20 7.60 -8.66
C LEU A 48 9.16 7.08 -7.69
N PHE A 49 8.57 5.90 -7.93
CA PHE A 49 7.60 5.33 -6.99
C PHE A 49 8.23 4.98 -5.63
N PRO A 50 9.38 4.27 -5.56
CA PRO A 50 10.06 4.07 -4.27
C PRO A 50 10.47 5.35 -3.57
N ASN A 51 10.90 6.37 -4.31
CA ASN A 51 11.27 7.65 -3.72
C ASN A 51 10.04 8.38 -3.17
N ALA A 52 8.93 8.37 -3.90
CA ALA A 52 7.65 8.92 -3.45
C ALA A 52 7.17 8.28 -2.14
N ILE A 53 7.33 6.96 -2.00
CA ILE A 53 7.02 6.25 -0.75
C ILE A 53 7.96 6.70 0.37
N GLU A 54 9.28 6.68 0.13
CA GLU A 54 10.29 7.06 1.12
C GLU A 54 10.11 8.48 1.67
N THR A 55 9.70 9.42 0.82
CA THR A 55 9.60 10.84 1.19
C THR A 55 8.20 11.28 1.61
N SER A 56 7.23 10.37 1.67
CA SER A 56 5.85 10.69 2.05
C SER A 56 5.39 9.96 3.31
N ASP A 57 4.28 10.44 3.86
CA ASP A 57 3.63 9.82 5.02
C ASP A 57 3.09 8.41 4.72
N LEU A 58 3.06 8.00 3.44
CA LEU A 58 2.71 6.64 3.05
C LEU A 58 3.65 5.61 3.69
N LYS A 59 4.97 5.88 3.74
CA LYS A 59 5.93 4.99 4.43
C LYS A 59 5.55 4.81 5.89
N ILE A 60 5.17 5.88 6.57
CA ILE A 60 4.75 5.82 7.98
C ILE A 60 3.46 4.99 8.12
N CYS A 61 2.48 5.15 7.23
CA CYS A 61 1.26 4.35 7.28
C CYS A 61 1.51 2.86 7.01
N LEU A 62 2.33 2.52 6.00
CA LEU A 62 2.75 1.15 5.71
C LEU A 62 3.43 0.51 6.93
N LEU A 63 4.34 1.26 7.54
CA LEU A 63 5.04 0.82 8.74
C LEU A 63 4.19 0.86 10.01
N LYS A 64 3.01 1.49 10.05
CA LYS A 64 2.12 1.46 11.23
C LYS A 64 1.12 0.33 11.18
N SER A 65 0.83 -0.21 10.00
CA SER A 65 -0.13 -1.29 9.79
C SER A 65 0.50 -2.67 9.98
N GLN A 66 1.27 -2.80 11.07
CA GLN A 66 2.10 -3.97 11.44
C GLN A 66 1.30 -5.14 12.03
N ASN A 67 -0.03 -5.04 12.14
CA ASN A 67 -0.87 -6.09 12.69
C ASN A 67 -1.29 -7.11 11.61
N SER A 68 -0.31 -7.74 10.94
CA SER A 68 -0.52 -8.77 9.90
C SER A 68 -1.21 -8.29 8.62
N SER A 69 -1.28 -6.98 8.38
CA SER A 69 -1.83 -6.46 7.13
C SER A 69 -0.88 -6.77 5.98
N ILE A 70 -1.44 -7.27 4.89
CA ILE A 70 -0.73 -7.45 3.64
C ILE A 70 -1.05 -6.26 2.73
N PHE A 71 -0.02 -5.74 2.06
CA PHE A 71 -0.16 -4.66 1.10
C PHE A 71 0.06 -5.13 -0.33
N ILE A 72 -0.82 -4.71 -1.22
CA ILE A 72 -0.53 -4.65 -2.65
C ILE A 72 -0.18 -3.21 -2.98
N MET A 73 0.90 -3.01 -3.72
CA MET A 73 1.27 -1.72 -4.30
C MET A 73 1.14 -1.78 -5.81
N PHE A 74 0.39 -0.84 -6.36
CA PHE A 74 0.24 -0.66 -7.80
C PHE A 74 1.20 0.45 -8.24
N ALA A 75 2.42 0.08 -8.63
CA ALA A 75 3.46 1.02 -9.05
C ALA A 75 3.07 1.70 -10.37
N PRO A 76 2.86 3.03 -10.39
CA PRO A 76 2.53 3.76 -11.62
C PRO A 76 3.69 3.79 -12.63
N SER A 77 3.40 4.25 -13.84
CA SER A 77 4.45 4.62 -14.79
C SER A 77 5.27 5.82 -14.27
N GLU A 78 6.60 5.73 -14.31
CA GLU A 78 7.53 6.75 -13.77
C GLU A 78 7.21 8.18 -14.27
N SER A 79 6.92 8.35 -15.57
CA SER A 79 6.58 9.64 -16.17
C SER A 79 5.30 10.28 -15.59
N LEU A 80 4.35 9.47 -15.14
CA LEU A 80 3.10 9.94 -14.56
C LEU A 80 3.25 10.32 -13.09
N ILE A 81 4.16 9.66 -12.37
CA ILE A 81 4.54 10.07 -11.01
C ILE A 81 5.22 11.42 -11.03
N PHE A 82 6.14 11.63 -11.97
CA PHE A 82 6.77 12.93 -12.13
C PHE A 82 5.74 14.02 -12.47
N SER A 83 4.78 13.70 -13.34
CA SER A 83 3.73 14.65 -13.72
C SER A 83 2.82 15.01 -12.54
N ILE A 84 2.52 14.05 -11.65
CA ILE A 84 1.65 14.32 -10.50
C ILE A 84 2.32 15.21 -9.46
N ASP A 85 3.64 15.06 -9.27
CA ASP A 85 4.46 15.87 -8.37
C ASP A 85 4.51 17.34 -8.82
N LEU A 86 4.60 17.57 -10.14
CA LEU A 86 4.65 18.93 -10.70
C LEU A 86 3.30 19.65 -10.72
N LEU A 87 2.20 18.92 -10.89
CA LEU A 87 0.89 19.51 -11.22
C LEU A 87 -0.10 19.52 -10.06
N SER A 88 0.21 18.83 -8.96
CA SER A 88 -0.72 18.64 -7.85
C SER A 88 -0.32 19.44 -6.62
N SER A 89 -1.29 19.77 -5.76
CA SER A 89 -0.96 20.18 -4.39
C SER A 89 -0.34 19.00 -3.64
N ASP A 90 0.47 19.28 -2.60
CA ASP A 90 1.06 18.25 -1.72
C ASP A 90 0.00 17.25 -1.22
N ARG A 91 -1.20 17.74 -0.93
CA ARG A 91 -2.33 16.90 -0.48
C ARG A 91 -2.81 15.96 -1.57
N LEU A 92 -3.01 16.45 -2.79
CA LEU A 92 -3.46 15.62 -3.92
C LEU A 92 -2.40 14.61 -4.33
N TYR A 93 -1.11 14.97 -4.22
CA TYR A 93 0.00 14.05 -4.43
C TYR A 93 -0.06 12.88 -3.44
N ILE A 94 -0.15 13.16 -2.13
CA ILE A 94 -0.24 12.13 -1.09
C ILE A 94 -1.50 11.26 -1.29
N VAL A 95 -2.66 11.88 -1.53
CA VAL A 95 -3.92 11.16 -1.80
C VAL A 95 -3.76 10.18 -2.95
N SER A 96 -3.09 10.60 -4.02
CA SER A 96 -2.83 9.73 -5.15
C SER A 96 -1.92 8.57 -4.75
N LEU A 97 -0.87 8.78 -3.96
CA LEU A 97 -0.02 7.69 -3.49
C LEU A 97 -0.80 6.65 -2.67
N PHE A 98 -1.69 7.09 -1.79
CA PHE A 98 -2.52 6.19 -0.98
C PHE A 98 -3.51 5.36 -1.82
N LEU A 99 -3.99 5.91 -2.94
CA LEU A 99 -4.85 5.19 -3.88
C LEU A 99 -4.11 4.00 -4.55
N HIS A 100 -2.78 4.07 -4.65
CA HIS A 100 -1.95 3.01 -5.24
C HIS A 100 -1.60 1.89 -4.26
N VAL A 101 -2.16 1.89 -3.05
CA VAL A 101 -1.92 0.83 -2.07
C VAL A 101 -3.23 0.25 -1.59
N SER A 102 -3.30 -1.08 -1.51
CA SER A 102 -4.43 -1.86 -1.01
C SER A 102 -4.08 -2.73 0.19
N LEU A 103 -5.09 -3.09 0.99
CA LEU A 103 -5.03 -3.94 2.18
C LEU A 103 -5.39 -5.42 1.93
N HIS A 104 -4.93 -6.03 0.84
CA HIS A 104 -5.17 -7.45 0.54
C HIS A 104 -3.91 -8.11 -0.04
N PHE A 105 -3.77 -9.44 0.02
CA PHE A 105 -2.76 -10.18 -0.76
C PHE A 105 -3.41 -10.67 -2.04
N LEU A 106 -2.97 -10.18 -3.20
CA LEU A 106 -3.46 -10.66 -4.49
C LEU A 106 -2.27 -10.72 -5.45
N SER A 107 -1.73 -11.91 -5.66
CA SER A 107 -0.78 -12.15 -6.75
C SER A 107 -1.47 -12.00 -8.10
N SER A 108 -0.70 -12.04 -9.20
CA SER A 108 -1.30 -12.02 -10.55
C SER A 108 -2.31 -13.14 -10.78
N SER A 109 -2.02 -14.34 -10.26
CA SER A 109 -2.92 -15.49 -10.35
C SER A 109 -4.20 -15.25 -9.56
N ASP A 110 -4.10 -14.64 -8.39
CA ASP A 110 -5.26 -14.29 -7.57
C ASP A 110 -6.11 -13.21 -8.24
N LEU A 111 -5.47 -12.18 -8.82
CA LEU A 111 -6.14 -11.11 -9.57
C LEU A 111 -6.93 -11.67 -10.75
N ILE A 112 -6.36 -12.62 -11.50
CA ILE A 112 -7.03 -13.27 -12.62
C ILE A 112 -8.21 -14.12 -12.14
N ALA A 113 -8.06 -14.81 -11.01
CA ALA A 113 -9.09 -15.66 -10.44
C ALA A 113 -10.25 -14.89 -9.78
N LEU A 114 -10.16 -13.57 -9.67
CA LEU A 114 -11.22 -12.75 -9.11
C LEU A 114 -12.52 -12.82 -9.95
N PRO A 115 -13.69 -12.71 -9.31
CA PRO A 115 -14.95 -12.57 -10.03
C PRO A 115 -14.94 -11.37 -10.98
N TYR A 116 -15.73 -11.44 -12.06
CA TYR A 116 -15.80 -10.44 -13.14
C TYR A 116 -16.11 -8.99 -12.66
N THR A 117 -16.58 -8.81 -11.43
CA THR A 117 -16.86 -7.50 -10.83
C THR A 117 -16.29 -7.38 -9.42
N ALA A 118 -14.98 -7.60 -9.29
CA ALA A 118 -14.30 -7.50 -8.00
C ALA A 118 -13.89 -6.06 -7.68
N PHE A 119 -13.92 -5.73 -6.39
CA PHE A 119 -13.47 -4.47 -5.84
C PHE A 119 -12.43 -4.72 -4.76
N ILE A 120 -11.41 -3.86 -4.74
CA ILE A 120 -10.30 -3.94 -3.80
C ILE A 120 -10.25 -2.63 -2.99
N ASP A 121 -10.32 -2.72 -1.66
CA ASP A 121 -10.15 -1.55 -0.80
C ASP A 121 -8.74 -0.98 -0.88
N THR A 122 -8.62 0.34 -0.83
CA THR A 122 -7.33 1.06 -0.80
C THR A 122 -7.00 1.58 0.59
N LEU A 123 -5.75 2.01 0.80
CA LEU A 123 -5.37 2.78 1.98
C LEU A 123 -6.02 4.16 2.03
N LEU A 124 -6.59 4.63 0.90
CA LEU A 124 -7.40 5.83 0.87
C LEU A 124 -8.82 5.51 1.37
N PRO A 125 -9.27 6.08 2.50
CA PRO A 125 -10.57 5.77 3.09
C PRO A 125 -11.74 5.93 2.11
N ASN A 126 -12.69 4.99 2.17
CA ASN A 126 -13.89 4.94 1.32
C ASN A 126 -13.58 4.89 -0.18
N ARG A 127 -12.41 4.37 -0.58
CA ARG A 127 -12.02 4.19 -1.97
C ARG A 127 -11.68 2.74 -2.25
N GLN A 128 -12.35 2.24 -3.28
CA GLN A 128 -12.19 0.90 -3.82
C GLN A 128 -11.75 1.02 -5.27
N LEU A 129 -10.90 0.10 -5.70
CA LEU A 129 -10.47 -0.06 -7.07
C LEU A 129 -11.25 -1.19 -7.70
N PHE A 130 -11.77 -0.95 -8.89
CA PHE A 130 -12.41 -1.97 -9.71
C PHE A 130 -11.35 -2.83 -10.40
N VAL A 131 -11.50 -4.15 -10.33
CA VAL A 131 -10.65 -5.10 -11.04
C VAL A 131 -11.39 -5.63 -12.24
N GLU A 132 -10.78 -5.50 -13.41
CA GLU A 132 -11.28 -6.01 -14.67
C GLU A 132 -10.31 -7.04 -15.23
N CYS A 133 -10.80 -8.27 -15.46
CA CYS A 133 -10.04 -9.33 -16.11
C CYS A 133 -10.62 -9.57 -17.51
N THR A 134 -9.79 -9.37 -18.52
CA THR A 134 -10.18 -9.50 -19.93
C THR A 134 -9.35 -10.60 -20.58
N MET A 135 -10.02 -11.46 -21.34
CA MET A 135 -9.36 -12.46 -22.18
C MET A 135 -9.46 -12.05 -23.64
N PHE A 136 -8.35 -12.11 -24.37
CA PHE A 136 -8.35 -11.91 -25.82
C PHE A 136 -7.50 -12.99 -26.49
N THR A 137 -7.90 -13.37 -27.70
CA THR A 137 -7.16 -14.35 -28.50
C THR A 137 -6.29 -13.63 -29.51
N ARG A 138 -4.98 -13.92 -29.51
CA ARG A 138 -4.04 -13.42 -30.51
C ARG A 138 -3.25 -14.59 -31.07
N ASN A 139 -3.33 -14.82 -32.38
CA ASN A 139 -2.64 -15.92 -33.07
C ASN A 139 -2.92 -17.30 -32.41
N ASP A 140 -4.19 -17.60 -32.13
CA ASP A 140 -4.66 -18.80 -31.44
C ASP A 140 -4.15 -19.01 -30.00
N VAL A 141 -3.49 -18.00 -29.42
CA VAL A 141 -3.09 -17.96 -28.01
C VAL A 141 -4.10 -17.10 -27.23
N VAL A 142 -4.71 -17.68 -26.20
CA VAL A 142 -5.55 -16.95 -25.24
C VAL A 142 -4.61 -16.22 -24.28
N LEU A 143 -4.76 -14.89 -24.21
CA LEU A 143 -4.03 -14.02 -23.32
C LEU A 143 -5.00 -13.38 -22.33
N GLU A 144 -4.62 -13.42 -21.06
CA GLU A 144 -5.36 -12.80 -19.97
C GLU A 144 -4.69 -11.46 -19.62
N THR A 145 -5.49 -10.46 -19.33
CA THR A 145 -4.99 -9.14 -18.92
C THR A 145 -5.86 -8.61 -17.80
N VAL A 146 -5.20 -8.07 -16.78
CA VAL A 146 -5.84 -7.45 -15.62
C VAL A 146 -5.70 -5.94 -15.74
N ALA A 147 -6.77 -5.22 -15.46
CA ALA A 147 -6.78 -3.78 -15.30
C ALA A 147 -7.37 -3.39 -13.93
N ILE A 148 -6.75 -2.40 -13.30
CA ILE A 148 -7.16 -1.81 -12.01
C ILE A 148 -7.67 -0.40 -12.31
N ASP A 149 -8.96 -0.15 -12.08
CA ASP A 149 -9.63 1.11 -12.45
C ASP A 149 -9.35 1.54 -13.90
N ARG A 150 -9.39 0.56 -14.82
CA ARG A 150 -9.10 0.70 -16.26
C ARG A 150 -7.63 1.00 -16.60
N VAL A 151 -6.72 0.88 -15.62
CA VAL A 151 -5.28 0.96 -15.84
C VAL A 151 -4.70 -0.44 -15.89
N VAL A 152 -4.10 -0.80 -17.02
CA VAL A 152 -3.56 -2.15 -17.26
C VAL A 152 -2.41 -2.46 -16.31
N VAL A 153 -2.37 -3.67 -15.76
CA VAL A 153 -1.20 -4.21 -15.06
C VAL A 153 -0.18 -4.66 -16.11
N SER A 154 0.88 -3.86 -16.31
CA SER A 154 1.90 -4.11 -17.34
C SER A 154 2.95 -5.13 -16.93
N VAL A 155 3.35 -5.13 -15.66
CA VAL A 155 4.28 -6.11 -15.10
C VAL A 155 3.65 -6.66 -13.83
N PRO A 156 2.93 -7.80 -13.90
CA PRO A 156 2.46 -8.47 -12.71
C PRO A 156 3.64 -8.92 -11.84
N ASP A 157 3.42 -9.01 -10.52
CA ASP A 157 4.35 -9.65 -9.60
C ASP A 157 5.79 -9.09 -9.67
N LEU A 158 5.92 -7.78 -9.88
CA LEU A 158 7.19 -7.07 -9.96
C LEU A 158 8.05 -7.34 -8.72
N PHE A 159 7.39 -7.48 -7.57
CA PHE A 159 7.95 -7.97 -6.33
C PHE A 159 6.89 -8.82 -5.60
N ILE A 160 7.29 -9.96 -5.05
CA ILE A 160 6.47 -10.78 -4.14
C ILE A 160 7.31 -11.06 -2.91
N GLY A 161 6.84 -10.57 -1.77
CA GLY A 161 7.33 -10.95 -0.45
C GLY A 161 6.23 -11.64 0.38
N SER A 162 6.40 -11.66 1.70
CA SER A 162 5.46 -12.28 2.64
C SER A 162 4.28 -11.37 2.96
N TYR A 163 4.49 -10.04 2.97
CA TYR A 163 3.50 -9.03 3.33
C TYR A 163 3.33 -7.95 2.25
N ILE A 164 4.21 -7.91 1.26
CA ILE A 164 4.20 -6.88 0.21
C ILE A 164 4.21 -7.56 -1.16
N ILE A 165 3.24 -7.20 -1.99
CA ILE A 165 3.25 -7.48 -3.43
C ILE A 165 3.32 -6.15 -4.16
N VAL A 166 4.06 -6.11 -5.25
CA VAL A 166 4.07 -4.97 -6.16
C VAL A 166 3.70 -5.43 -7.55
N HIS A 167 2.70 -4.77 -8.16
CA HIS A 167 2.41 -4.87 -9.58
C HIS A 167 2.73 -3.54 -10.24
N ARG A 168 3.26 -3.56 -11.45
CA ARG A 168 3.43 -2.35 -12.26
C ARG A 168 2.18 -2.08 -13.08
N LEU A 169 1.76 -0.82 -13.11
CA LEU A 169 0.71 -0.31 -13.97
C LEU A 169 1.29 0.32 -15.26
N ASP A 170 0.54 0.24 -16.35
CA ASP A 170 0.73 1.09 -17.55
C ASP A 170 -0.10 2.37 -17.45
N GLY A 171 0.15 3.14 -16.40
CA GLY A 171 -0.65 4.32 -16.11
C GLY A 171 -0.54 4.78 -14.67
N ILE A 172 -1.56 5.52 -14.22
CA ILE A 172 -1.68 6.04 -12.86
C ILE A 172 -3.14 5.99 -12.45
N LEU A 173 -3.40 5.54 -11.22
CA LEU A 173 -4.72 5.60 -10.59
C LEU A 173 -5.02 7.05 -10.23
N LYS A 174 -6.16 7.56 -10.71
CA LYS A 174 -6.56 8.95 -10.55
C LYS A 174 -7.62 9.06 -9.47
N TYR A 175 -7.36 9.91 -8.48
CA TYR A 175 -8.39 10.30 -7.53
C TYR A 175 -9.51 11.04 -8.26
N ARG A 176 -10.74 10.52 -8.18
CA ARG A 176 -11.95 11.20 -8.66
C ARG A 176 -12.83 11.56 -7.47
N PRO A 177 -12.98 12.84 -7.10
CA PRO A 177 -13.95 13.25 -6.10
C PRO A 177 -15.33 12.68 -6.46
N LEU A 178 -16.04 12.12 -5.48
CA LEU A 178 -17.44 11.76 -5.69
C LEU A 178 -18.22 13.06 -5.83
N VAL A 179 -18.56 13.45 -7.06
CA VAL A 179 -19.47 14.56 -7.29
C VAL A 179 -20.87 14.05 -6.94
N ARG A 180 -21.43 14.51 -5.82
CA ARG A 180 -22.89 14.39 -5.58
C ARG A 180 -23.56 15.32 -6.57
N GLU A 181 -24.09 14.76 -7.65
CA GLU A 181 -24.88 15.49 -8.63
C GLU A 181 -26.15 16.02 -7.95
N GLY A 182 -26.15 17.33 -7.68
CA GLY A 182 -27.23 17.98 -6.93
C GLY A 182 -26.83 19.34 -6.38
N SER A 183 -26.56 20.29 -7.28
CA SER A 183 -26.76 21.74 -7.18
C SER A 183 -25.68 22.49 -7.96
N ASP A 184 -26.12 23.45 -8.77
CA ASP A 184 -25.28 24.37 -9.53
C ASP A 184 -24.38 25.18 -8.57
N ILE A 185 -23.09 24.84 -8.49
CA ILE A 185 -22.11 25.65 -7.76
C ILE A 185 -20.69 25.38 -8.27
N ASN A 186 -19.94 26.48 -8.43
CA ASN A 186 -18.53 26.56 -8.78
C ASN A 186 -17.73 25.32 -8.37
N ILE A 187 -17.04 24.71 -9.34
CA ILE A 187 -16.15 23.55 -9.17
C ILE A 187 -14.98 23.96 -8.28
N THR A 188 -15.20 23.95 -6.97
CA THR A 188 -14.15 23.91 -5.98
C THR A 188 -13.85 22.43 -5.81
N ILE A 189 -12.72 21.97 -6.35
CA ILE A 189 -12.24 20.61 -6.10
C ILE A 189 -12.12 20.50 -4.58
N ALA A 190 -13.07 19.80 -3.95
CA ALA A 190 -13.04 19.59 -2.51
C ALA A 190 -11.80 18.75 -2.21
N GLU A 191 -10.76 19.40 -1.69
CA GLU A 191 -9.61 18.67 -1.17
C GLU A 191 -10.09 17.73 -0.08
N PRO A 192 -9.66 16.46 -0.10
CA PRO A 192 -10.06 15.54 0.94
C PRO A 192 -9.57 16.01 2.31
N SER A 193 -10.41 15.83 3.33
CA SER A 193 -10.09 16.10 4.73
C SER A 193 -8.84 15.33 5.17
N SER A 194 -8.11 15.88 6.16
CA SER A 194 -6.87 15.30 6.70
C SER A 194 -6.96 13.79 6.93
N PHE A 195 -5.98 13.05 6.40
CA PHE A 195 -5.89 11.60 6.57
C PHE A 195 -5.14 11.24 7.84
N SER A 196 -5.66 10.23 8.55
CA SER A 196 -4.98 9.59 9.66
C SER A 196 -4.71 8.14 9.27
N CYS A 197 -3.49 7.65 9.52
CA CYS A 197 -3.17 6.22 9.42
C CYS A 197 -3.92 5.45 10.53
N ARG A 198 -5.24 5.29 10.44
CA ARG A 198 -6.04 4.57 11.42
C ARG A 198 -6.39 3.18 10.87
N ASN A 199 -5.83 2.15 11.49
CA ASN A 199 -6.21 0.77 11.22
C ASN A 199 -7.28 0.35 12.23
N SER A 200 -8.51 0.10 11.78
CA SER A 200 -9.30 -1.05 12.24
C SER A 200 -10.68 -1.09 11.59
N PRO A 201 -11.22 -2.30 11.29
CA PRO A 201 -12.64 -2.51 11.22
C PRO A 201 -13.22 -2.42 12.64
N GLY A 202 -14.02 -1.39 12.90
CA GLY A 202 -14.88 -1.27 14.08
C GLY A 202 -14.18 -1.12 15.44
N ASN A 203 -13.96 0.11 15.90
CA ASN A 203 -14.39 0.51 17.26
C ASN A 203 -14.33 2.04 17.41
N LEU A 204 -15.47 2.63 17.76
CA LEU A 204 -15.58 4.02 18.19
C LEU A 204 -15.13 4.07 19.65
N ILE A 205 -14.07 4.81 19.96
CA ILE A 205 -13.88 5.65 21.16
C ILE A 205 -12.51 6.34 21.01
N GLY A 206 -12.48 7.62 21.38
CA GLY A 206 -11.55 8.63 20.88
C GLY A 206 -10.07 8.40 21.16
N SER A 207 -9.25 8.98 20.30
CA SER A 207 -7.96 9.55 20.66
C SER A 207 -7.40 10.40 19.51
N SER A 208 -6.64 11.41 19.92
CA SER A 208 -6.08 12.58 19.25
C SER A 208 -5.76 12.46 17.75
N ASP A 209 -6.31 13.41 16.98
CA ASP A 209 -5.95 13.69 15.59
C ASP A 209 -4.49 14.15 15.51
N ILE A 210 -3.62 13.32 14.95
CA ILE A 210 -2.29 13.76 14.54
C ILE A 210 -2.49 14.44 13.18
N LEU A 211 -2.40 15.77 13.18
CA LEU A 211 -2.32 16.58 11.97
C LEU A 211 -1.02 16.23 11.23
N ILE A 212 -1.13 15.37 10.23
CA ILE A 212 -0.05 15.07 9.31
C ILE A 212 -0.04 16.21 8.28
N SER A 213 0.87 17.15 8.47
CA SER A 213 1.19 18.22 7.53
C SER A 213 2.70 18.35 7.52
N CYS A 214 3.35 18.09 6.39
CA CYS A 214 4.77 18.40 6.22
C CYS A 214 5.03 19.04 4.84
N PRO A 215 5.60 20.26 4.80
CA PRO A 215 5.93 21.01 3.60
C PRO A 215 7.41 20.78 3.22
N LEU A 216 7.73 19.67 2.56
CA LEU A 216 9.13 19.36 2.21
C LEU A 216 9.28 18.68 0.83
N PHE A 217 8.36 18.93 -0.09
CA PHE A 217 8.40 18.28 -1.41
C PHE A 217 9.34 18.97 -2.43
N ILE A 218 9.57 20.29 -2.33
CA ILE A 218 10.39 20.99 -3.33
C ILE A 218 11.89 20.70 -3.17
N VAL A 219 12.37 20.35 -1.97
CA VAL A 219 13.81 20.18 -1.73
C VAL A 219 14.28 18.74 -2.04
N ALA A 220 13.45 17.72 -1.83
CA ALA A 220 13.86 16.33 -2.08
C ALA A 220 13.99 16.01 -3.59
N ALA A 221 13.07 16.52 -4.42
CA ALA A 221 13.13 16.35 -5.87
C ALA A 221 14.36 17.05 -6.49
N VAL A 222 14.74 18.24 -5.97
CA VAL A 222 15.93 18.97 -6.43
C VAL A 222 17.23 18.38 -5.89
N ILE A 223 17.26 17.89 -4.64
CA ILE A 223 18.48 17.29 -4.07
C ILE A 223 18.80 15.93 -4.68
N TYR A 224 17.81 15.10 -5.02
CA TYR A 224 18.07 13.81 -5.67
C TYR A 224 18.54 13.95 -7.13
N TRP A 225 18.27 15.09 -7.78
CA TRP A 225 18.69 15.35 -9.16
C TRP A 225 20.16 15.80 -9.30
N VAL A 226 20.83 16.18 -8.19
CA VAL A 226 22.25 16.58 -8.22
C VAL A 226 23.21 15.38 -8.03
N ARG A 227 22.70 14.16 -7.85
CA ARG A 227 23.54 12.96 -7.60
C ARG A 227 23.45 11.82 -8.63
N TYR A 228 22.86 12.06 -9.80
CA TYR A 228 22.97 11.16 -10.96
C TYR A 228 23.30 11.95 -12.22
#